data_AF-A0A8S2TTG1-F1
#
_entry.id   AF-A0A8S2TTG1-F1
#
_cell.length_a   1.000
_cell.length_b   1.000
_cell.length_c   1.000
_cell.angle_alpha   90.00
_cell.angle_beta   90.00
_cell.angle_gamma   90.00
#
_symmetry.space_group_name_H-M   'P 1'
#
loop_
_entity.id
_entity.type
_entity.pdbx_description
1 polymer ?
#
loop_
_entity_poly.entity_id
_entity_poly.type
_entity_poly.pdbx_seq_one_letter_code
_entity_poly.pdbx_strand_id
1 'polypeptide(L)'
;LKTLPTKEAIGQLGNKLNDDVTKICTPNEASSSTYLITMLVTTYGIEMCMNDIKVKLLVTTSTKNINSLVPNVHLDKNICLQHLAAIRHAKWLEENASHPSIKVLIRLIKDLRRRFEAFQPLTAWMISLLAHHCVMNNPTHEPLPINTAFRRSIQLLSAGIFLPNSSGLVDPCNTDRNSRLHDPVAQDELCLTSQLLLRIMAHKGYNYILGVDIHPNLLNEISIWQKDSNLNASVRPGEKVYLKTSDSTNETELIHD
;
A
#
# COMPACT_ATOMS: atom_id res chain seq x y z
N LEU A 1 1.48 24.05 4.44
CA LEU A 1 1.64 25.51 4.31
C LEU A 1 0.43 26.21 4.89
N LYS A 2 0.63 27.34 5.59
CA LYS A 2 -0.49 28.21 6.02
C LYS A 2 -1.13 28.93 4.83
N THR A 3 -0.32 29.20 3.80
CA THR A 3 -0.69 29.81 2.52
C THR A 3 -1.11 28.77 1.48
N LEU A 4 -1.55 29.24 0.32
CA LEU A 4 -1.84 28.40 -0.85
C LEU A 4 -0.53 27.81 -1.41
N PRO A 5 -0.53 26.52 -1.81
CA PRO A 5 0.66 25.83 -2.29
C PRO A 5 0.91 26.16 -3.77
N THR A 6 1.43 27.36 -4.06
CA THR A 6 1.84 27.75 -5.41
C THR A 6 3.12 27.02 -5.82
N LYS A 7 3.29 26.78 -7.12
CA LYS A 7 4.51 26.14 -7.65
C LYS A 7 5.76 26.97 -7.33
N GLU A 8 5.64 28.30 -7.39
CA GLU A 8 6.72 29.23 -7.06
C GLU A 8 7.11 29.13 -5.57
N ALA A 9 6.13 29.08 -4.66
CA ALA A 9 6.39 28.96 -3.24
C ALA A 9 7.03 27.60 -2.89
N ILE A 10 6.62 26.53 -3.57
CA ILE A 10 7.24 25.21 -3.43
C ILE A 10 8.68 25.25 -3.95
N GLY A 11 8.95 25.90 -5.09
CA GLY A 11 10.31 26.05 -5.61
C GLY A 11 11.22 26.86 -4.69
N GLN A 12 10.72 27.99 -4.16
CA GLN A 12 11.46 28.79 -3.18
C GLN A 12 11.75 28.00 -1.90
N LEU A 13 10.79 27.23 -1.40
CA LEU A 13 10.98 26.34 -0.26
C LEU A 13 12.03 25.26 -0.57
N GLY A 14 11.98 24.66 -1.75
CA GLY A 14 12.95 23.66 -2.21
C GLY A 14 14.37 24.21 -2.27
N ASN A 15 14.56 25.40 -2.85
CA ASN A 15 15.87 26.06 -2.91
C ASN A 15 16.40 26.35 -1.51
N LYS A 16 15.57 26.92 -0.63
CA LYS A 16 15.96 27.20 0.75
C LYS A 16 16.36 25.92 1.50
N LEU A 17 15.59 24.84 1.34
CA LEU A 17 15.93 23.55 1.95
C LEU A 17 17.25 22.99 1.42
N ASN A 18 17.49 23.10 0.12
CA ASN A 18 18.74 22.66 -0.49
C ASN A 18 19.95 23.43 0.08
N ASP A 19 19.83 24.75 0.21
CA ASP A 19 20.86 25.60 0.81
C ASP A 19 21.12 25.24 2.27
N ASP A 20 20.05 25.07 3.05
CA ASP A 20 20.13 24.75 4.49
C ASP A 20 20.73 23.36 4.72
N VAL A 21 20.34 22.35 3.95
CA VAL A 21 20.90 20.99 4.04
C VAL A 21 22.36 20.97 3.60
N THR A 22 22.71 21.69 2.52
CA THR A 22 24.10 21.78 2.04
C THR A 22 25.01 22.38 3.11
N LYS A 23 24.59 23.47 3.77
CA LYS A 23 25.35 24.08 4.87
C LYS A 23 25.57 23.12 6.04
N ILE A 24 24.57 22.31 6.39
CA ILE A 24 24.68 21.31 7.46
C ILE A 24 25.64 20.18 7.07
N CYS A 25 25.61 19.74 5.82
CA CYS A 25 26.42 18.63 5.31
C CYS A 25 27.87 19.00 5.01
N THR A 26 28.19 20.28 4.79
CA THR A 26 29.57 20.78 4.64
C THR A 26 29.92 21.81 5.72
N PRO A 27 30.02 21.40 7.00
CA PRO A 27 30.24 22.34 8.09
C PRO A 27 31.67 22.90 8.13
N ASN A 28 32.65 22.24 7.47
CA ASN A 28 34.05 22.67 7.40
C ASN A 28 34.66 22.34 6.03
N GLU A 29 35.33 23.29 5.39
CA GLU A 29 35.98 23.21 4.06
C GLU A 29 37.09 22.13 3.94
N ALA A 30 37.34 21.31 4.98
CA ALA A 30 38.49 20.42 5.08
C ALA A 30 38.17 18.91 5.07
N SER A 31 36.91 18.49 4.94
CA SER A 31 36.54 17.06 4.90
C SER A 31 36.07 16.67 3.50
N SER A 32 36.89 15.90 2.77
CA SER A 32 36.75 15.51 1.36
C SER A 32 35.55 14.63 0.98
N SER A 33 34.43 14.70 1.69
CA SER A 33 33.18 14.06 1.30
C SER A 33 32.18 15.11 0.84
N THR A 34 32.30 15.53 -0.42
CA THR A 34 31.29 16.39 -1.05
C THR A 34 30.03 15.56 -1.27
N TYR A 35 29.04 15.70 -0.40
CA TYR A 35 27.73 15.10 -0.62
C TYR A 35 27.05 15.81 -1.80
N LEU A 36 26.86 15.11 -2.91
CA LEU A 36 26.08 15.64 -4.02
C LEU A 36 24.60 15.58 -3.64
N ILE A 37 24.07 16.72 -3.20
CA ILE A 37 22.64 16.88 -2.92
C ILE A 37 21.98 17.42 -4.20
N THR A 38 20.94 16.73 -4.65
CA THR A 38 20.11 17.19 -5.76
C THR A 38 18.68 17.43 -5.26
N MET A 39 18.09 18.53 -5.70
CA MET A 39 16.72 18.90 -5.35
C MET A 39 15.90 19.06 -6.63
N LEU A 40 14.71 18.47 -6.64
CA LEU A 40 13.76 18.54 -7.75
C LEU A 40 12.38 18.93 -7.23
N VAL A 41 11.79 19.95 -7.84
CA VAL A 41 10.37 20.27 -7.67
C VAL A 41 9.55 19.31 -8.54
N THR A 42 8.59 18.63 -7.93
CA THR A 42 7.74 17.63 -8.57
C THR A 42 6.26 18.01 -8.48
N THR A 43 5.40 17.23 -9.12
CA THR A 43 3.95 17.43 -9.11
C THR A 43 3.31 17.25 -7.74
N TYR A 44 4.01 16.67 -6.76
CA TYR A 44 3.54 16.47 -5.38
C TYR A 44 4.33 17.26 -4.32
N GLY A 45 5.30 18.07 -4.72
CA GLY A 45 6.12 18.83 -3.78
C GLY A 45 7.58 18.82 -4.17
N ILE A 46 8.45 18.36 -3.27
CA ILE A 46 9.91 18.41 -3.46
C ILE A 46 10.50 17.02 -3.25
N GLU A 47 11.44 16.63 -4.09
CA GLU A 47 12.33 15.51 -3.85
C GLU A 47 13.75 16.01 -3.60
N MET A 48 14.39 15.48 -2.58
CA MET A 48 15.83 15.66 -2.33
C MET A 48 16.50 14.31 -2.38
N CYS A 49 17.58 14.20 -3.16
CA CYS A 49 18.39 13.00 -3.25
C CYS A 49 19.80 13.30 -2.78
N MET A 50 20.30 12.43 -1.90
CA MET A 50 21.69 12.46 -1.43
C MET A 50 22.21 11.03 -1.50
N ASN A 51 23.16 10.79 -2.39
CA ASN A 51 23.64 9.44 -2.73
C ASN A 51 22.44 8.52 -3.08
N ASP A 52 22.32 7.36 -2.42
CA ASP A 52 21.23 6.39 -2.61
C ASP A 52 19.97 6.69 -1.77
N ILE A 53 19.96 7.79 -1.02
CA ILE A 53 18.83 8.17 -0.16
C ILE A 53 17.99 9.23 -0.86
N LYS A 54 16.69 8.94 -0.98
CA LYS A 54 15.69 9.88 -1.49
C LYS A 54 14.70 10.25 -0.40
N VAL A 55 14.55 11.55 -0.17
CA VAL A 55 13.55 12.13 0.74
C VAL A 55 12.51 12.86 -0.09
N LYS A 56 11.23 12.50 0.09
CA LYS A 56 10.10 13.16 -0.56
C LYS A 56 9.40 14.06 0.46
N LEU A 57 9.35 15.36 0.17
CA LEU A 57 8.60 16.33 0.93
C LEU A 57 7.24 16.55 0.27
N LEU A 58 6.21 15.96 0.88
CA LEU A 58 4.83 16.05 0.43
C LEU A 58 4.22 17.38 0.91
N VAL A 59 4.01 18.31 -0.02
CA VAL A 59 3.50 19.64 0.33
C VAL A 59 1.98 19.65 0.27
N THR A 60 1.33 20.21 1.29
CA THR A 60 -0.12 20.47 1.29
C THR A 60 -0.45 21.74 2.05
N THR A 61 -1.72 22.14 2.06
CA THR A 61 -2.23 23.33 2.76
C THR A 61 -3.33 22.96 3.76
N SER A 62 -3.81 23.92 4.53
CA SER A 62 -4.91 23.71 5.46
C SER A 62 -6.21 23.34 4.73
N THR A 63 -7.09 22.57 5.39
CA THR A 63 -8.39 22.15 4.81
C THR A 63 -9.26 23.33 4.35
N LYS A 64 -9.15 24.48 5.02
CA LYS A 64 -9.86 25.72 4.65
C LYS A 64 -9.45 26.25 3.27
N ASN A 65 -8.18 26.09 2.92
CA ASN A 65 -7.62 26.60 1.66
C ASN A 65 -7.86 25.67 0.47
N ILE A 66 -8.26 24.41 0.71
CA ILE A 66 -8.41 23.39 -0.34
C ILE A 66 -9.46 23.78 -1.39
N ASN A 67 -10.54 24.44 -0.96
CA ASN A 67 -11.59 24.89 -1.89
C ASN A 67 -11.23 26.16 -2.66
N SER A 68 -10.16 26.84 -2.27
CA SER A 68 -9.62 28.03 -2.95
C SER A 68 -8.46 27.70 -3.90
N LEU A 69 -8.18 26.41 -4.14
CA LEU A 69 -7.13 25.99 -5.06
C LEU A 69 -7.54 26.30 -6.50
N VAL A 70 -6.59 26.82 -7.28
CA VAL A 70 -6.77 27.21 -8.68
C VAL A 70 -5.90 26.29 -9.51
N PRO A 71 -6.46 25.56 -10.50
CA PRO A 71 -5.69 24.70 -11.39
C PRO A 71 -4.54 25.47 -12.07
N ASN A 72 -3.46 24.76 -12.40
CA ASN A 72 -2.24 25.29 -13.03
C ASN A 72 -1.36 26.23 -12.19
N VAL A 73 -1.95 26.98 -11.24
CA VAL A 73 -1.23 27.88 -10.31
C VAL A 73 -0.83 27.13 -9.03
N HIS A 74 -1.77 26.38 -8.46
CA HIS A 74 -1.56 25.65 -7.21
C HIS A 74 -1.29 24.16 -7.46
N LEU A 75 -0.79 23.49 -6.42
CA LEU A 75 -0.75 22.03 -6.37
C LEU A 75 -2.16 21.46 -6.56
N ASP A 76 -2.24 20.32 -7.25
CA ASP A 76 -3.52 19.66 -7.53
C ASP A 76 -4.31 19.37 -6.24
N LYS A 77 -5.63 19.53 -6.33
CA LYS A 77 -6.54 19.36 -5.20
C LYS A 77 -6.49 17.94 -4.64
N ASN A 78 -6.49 16.93 -5.51
CA ASN A 78 -6.47 15.53 -5.09
C ASN A 78 -5.13 15.18 -4.43
N ILE A 79 -4.02 15.69 -4.97
CA ILE A 79 -2.69 15.53 -4.36
C ILE A 79 -2.66 16.15 -2.95
N CYS A 80 -3.17 17.38 -2.79
CA CYS A 80 -3.24 18.03 -1.47
C CYS A 80 -4.07 17.20 -0.47
N LEU A 81 -5.20 16.64 -0.91
CA LEU A 81 -6.06 15.79 -0.08
C LEU A 81 -5.37 14.47 0.29
N GLN A 82 -4.65 13.84 -0.63
CA GLN A 82 -3.86 12.63 -0.38
C GLN A 82 -2.76 12.88 0.66
N HIS A 83 -2.07 14.01 0.59
CA HIS A 83 -1.06 14.38 1.59
C HIS A 83 -1.67 14.64 2.97
N LEU A 84 -2.84 15.30 3.02
CA LEU A 84 -3.59 15.45 4.28
C LEU A 84 -4.02 14.10 4.85
N ALA A 85 -4.43 13.16 4.00
CA ALA A 85 -4.74 11.79 4.41
C ALA A 85 -3.51 11.08 4.96
N ALA A 86 -2.35 11.19 4.30
CA ALA A 86 -1.09 10.61 4.77
C ALA A 86 -0.69 11.10 6.17
N ILE A 87 -0.92 12.37 6.49
CA ILE A 87 -0.70 12.91 7.85
C ILE A 87 -1.63 12.22 8.87
N ARG A 88 -2.92 12.07 8.54
CA ARG A 88 -3.88 11.36 9.41
C ARG A 88 -3.49 9.90 9.60
N HIS A 89 -3.09 9.21 8.53
CA HIS A 89 -2.64 7.82 8.57
C HIS A 89 -1.41 7.66 9.45
N ALA A 90 -0.42 8.56 9.33
CA ALA A 90 0.78 8.53 10.14
C ALA A 90 0.47 8.67 11.62
N LYS A 91 -0.36 9.67 11.99
CA LYS A 91 -0.80 9.88 13.37
C LYS A 91 -1.57 8.66 13.90
N TRP A 92 -2.50 8.13 13.12
CA TRP A 92 -3.26 6.96 13.52
C TRP A 92 -2.37 5.73 13.73
N LEU A 93 -1.38 5.47 12.86
CA LEU A 93 -0.45 4.35 13.02
C LEU A 93 0.43 4.50 14.26
N GLU A 94 0.86 5.72 14.58
CA GLU A 94 1.63 6.00 15.78
C GLU A 94 0.82 5.65 17.05
N GLU A 95 -0.45 6.08 17.08
CA GLU A 95 -1.34 5.89 18.23
C GLU A 95 -1.88 4.45 18.35
N ASN A 96 -2.15 3.76 17.24
CA ASN A 96 -2.91 2.49 17.23
C ASN A 96 -2.09 1.27 16.76
N ALA A 97 -1.00 1.47 16.01
CA ALA A 97 -0.23 0.39 15.39
C ALA A 97 1.23 0.33 15.88
N SER A 98 1.48 0.74 17.13
CA SER A 98 2.81 0.79 17.73
C SER A 98 3.41 -0.61 17.99
N HIS A 99 2.57 -1.64 18.13
CA HIS A 99 2.97 -3.01 18.48
C HIS A 99 3.92 -3.64 17.43
N PRO A 100 5.04 -4.29 17.85
CA PRO A 100 6.02 -4.86 16.94
C PRO A 100 5.46 -5.86 15.91
N SER A 101 4.55 -6.75 16.32
CA SER A 101 3.93 -7.73 15.40
C SER A 101 3.22 -7.07 14.22
N ILE A 102 2.60 -5.90 14.43
CA ILE A 102 1.94 -5.15 13.36
C ILE A 102 2.98 -4.66 12.36
N LYS A 103 4.06 -4.04 12.85
CA LYS A 103 5.16 -3.54 12.02
C LYS A 103 5.85 -4.65 11.23
N VAL A 104 6.06 -5.82 11.84
CA VAL A 104 6.62 -6.99 11.16
C VAL A 104 5.67 -7.51 10.10
N LEU A 105 4.37 -7.64 10.41
CA LEU A 105 3.37 -8.09 9.44
C LEU A 105 3.25 -7.14 8.24
N ILE A 106 3.31 -5.82 8.46
CA ILE A 106 3.36 -4.82 7.37
C ILE A 106 4.54 -5.09 6.43
N ARG A 107 5.73 -5.38 6.97
CA ARG A 107 6.93 -5.67 6.16
C ARG A 107 6.75 -6.97 5.37
N LEU A 108 6.21 -8.01 5.98
CA LEU A 108 5.95 -9.29 5.32
C LEU A 108 4.94 -9.14 4.17
N ILE A 109 3.85 -8.40 4.37
CA ILE A 109 2.84 -8.19 3.31
C ILE A 109 3.41 -7.29 2.19
N LYS A 110 4.22 -6.28 2.53
CA LYS A 110 4.93 -5.48 1.51
C LYS A 110 5.92 -6.32 0.69
N ASP A 111 6.55 -7.30 1.31
CA ASP A 111 7.43 -8.24 0.64
C ASP A 111 6.63 -9.19 -0.29
N LEU A 112 5.51 -9.75 0.20
CA LEU A 112 4.57 -10.50 -0.64
C LEU A 112 4.11 -9.68 -1.85
N ARG A 113 3.74 -8.41 -1.63
CA ARG A 113 3.37 -7.50 -2.71
C ARG A 113 4.46 -7.32 -3.75
N ARG A 114 5.73 -7.34 -3.37
CA ARG A 114 6.85 -7.24 -4.31
C ARG A 114 7.02 -8.50 -5.15
N ARG A 115 6.76 -9.68 -4.58
CA ARG A 115 6.98 -10.98 -5.23
C ARG A 115 5.77 -11.51 -5.99
N PHE A 116 4.57 -11.17 -5.56
CA PHE A 116 3.31 -11.62 -6.15
C PHE A 116 2.58 -10.43 -6.78
N GLU A 117 2.47 -10.42 -8.12
CA GLU A 117 1.84 -9.33 -8.87
C GLU A 117 0.37 -9.11 -8.46
N ALA A 118 -0.35 -10.18 -8.14
CA ALA A 118 -1.73 -10.12 -7.64
C ALA A 118 -1.91 -9.28 -6.36
N PHE A 119 -0.84 -9.00 -5.61
CA PHE A 119 -0.88 -8.16 -4.42
C PHE A 119 -0.61 -6.68 -4.72
N GLN A 120 -0.27 -6.29 -5.95
CA GLN A 120 -0.02 -4.91 -6.35
C GLN A 120 -1.16 -3.93 -6.05
N PRO A 121 -2.45 -4.30 -6.16
CA PRO A 121 -3.57 -3.42 -5.82
C PRO A 121 -3.60 -2.98 -4.35
N LEU A 122 -2.95 -3.72 -3.45
CA LEU A 122 -2.86 -3.34 -2.05
C LEU A 122 -2.03 -2.06 -1.89
N THR A 123 -2.69 -0.97 -1.52
CA THR A 123 -2.00 0.28 -1.17
C THR A 123 -1.24 0.13 0.15
N ALA A 124 -0.24 0.98 0.38
CA ALA A 124 0.50 0.98 1.65
C ALA A 124 -0.43 1.17 2.87
N TRP A 125 -1.50 1.94 2.71
CA TRP A 125 -2.50 2.15 3.77
C TRP A 125 -3.35 0.89 4.00
N MET A 126 -3.85 0.25 2.94
CA MET A 126 -4.59 -1.02 3.05
C MET A 126 -3.77 -2.10 3.76
N ILE A 127 -2.48 -2.22 3.44
CA ILE A 127 -1.58 -3.16 4.11
C ILE A 127 -1.47 -2.86 5.61
N SER A 128 -1.36 -1.57 5.96
CA SER A 128 -1.19 -1.15 7.34
C SER A 128 -2.44 -1.42 8.17
N LEU A 129 -3.62 -1.12 7.62
CA LEU A 129 -4.91 -1.43 8.25
C LEU A 129 -5.18 -2.94 8.33
N LEU A 130 -4.87 -3.69 7.27
CA LEU A 130 -4.99 -5.15 7.27
C LEU A 130 -4.11 -5.76 8.36
N ALA A 131 -2.86 -5.32 8.48
CA ALA A 131 -1.95 -5.81 9.51
C ALA A 131 -2.43 -5.50 10.92
N HIS A 132 -2.86 -4.26 11.18
CA HIS A 132 -3.46 -3.87 12.46
C HIS A 132 -4.70 -4.73 12.77
N HIS A 133 -5.62 -4.86 11.81
CA HIS A 133 -6.83 -5.67 11.96
C HIS A 133 -6.51 -7.13 12.27
N CYS A 134 -5.54 -7.74 11.59
CA CYS A 134 -5.13 -9.11 11.83
C CYS A 134 -4.59 -9.32 13.24
N VAL A 135 -3.80 -8.38 13.76
CA VAL A 135 -3.15 -8.51 15.08
C VAL A 135 -4.12 -8.17 16.22
N MET A 136 -4.84 -7.04 16.11
CA MET A 136 -5.56 -6.44 17.24
C MET A 136 -7.05 -6.77 17.27
N ASN A 137 -7.71 -6.98 16.12
CA ASN A 137 -9.15 -7.22 16.08
C ASN A 137 -9.45 -8.70 16.37
N ASN A 138 -9.38 -9.14 17.61
CA ASN A 138 -9.66 -10.52 18.00
C ASN A 138 -10.39 -10.58 19.36
N PRO A 139 -11.07 -11.70 19.70
CA PRO A 139 -11.88 -11.77 20.91
C PRO A 139 -11.10 -11.63 22.23
N THR A 140 -9.81 -11.95 22.25
CA THR A 140 -8.99 -11.83 23.47
C THR A 140 -8.50 -10.40 23.68
N HIS A 141 -8.64 -9.52 22.68
CA HIS A 141 -8.11 -8.15 22.67
C HIS A 141 -6.58 -8.06 22.93
N GLU A 142 -5.89 -9.18 22.86
CA GLU A 142 -4.43 -9.26 22.99
C GLU A 142 -3.78 -9.33 21.61
N PRO A 143 -2.61 -8.71 21.40
CA PRO A 143 -1.92 -8.79 20.13
C PRO A 143 -1.59 -10.23 19.74
N LEU A 144 -2.10 -10.69 18.59
CA LEU A 144 -1.76 -12.03 18.09
C LEU A 144 -0.26 -12.16 17.78
N PRO A 145 0.34 -13.34 18.02
CA PRO A 145 1.71 -13.60 17.62
C PRO A 145 1.83 -13.59 16.08
N ILE A 146 3.02 -13.26 15.59
CA ILE A 146 3.24 -12.96 14.17
C ILE A 146 2.87 -14.10 13.23
N ASN A 147 3.11 -15.35 13.62
CA ASN A 147 2.75 -16.54 12.84
C ASN A 147 1.23 -16.65 12.65
N THR A 148 0.46 -16.44 13.72
CA THR A 148 -1.01 -16.47 13.67
C THR A 148 -1.55 -15.28 12.88
N ALA A 149 -1.00 -14.09 13.11
CA ALA A 149 -1.41 -12.87 12.42
C ALA A 149 -1.12 -12.93 10.91
N PHE A 150 0.02 -13.50 10.51
CA PHE A 150 0.37 -13.73 9.10
C PHE A 150 -0.56 -14.74 8.43
N ARG A 151 -0.84 -15.88 9.08
CA ARG A 151 -1.82 -16.83 8.55
C ARG A 151 -3.20 -16.18 8.40
N ARG A 152 -3.61 -15.39 9.40
CA ARG A 152 -4.89 -14.69 9.40
C ARG A 152 -5.00 -13.67 8.27
N SER A 153 -3.94 -12.94 7.93
CA SER A 153 -3.98 -11.99 6.82
C SER A 153 -4.27 -12.67 5.49
N ILE A 154 -3.62 -13.80 5.23
CA ILE A 154 -3.90 -14.61 4.02
C ILE A 154 -5.30 -15.21 4.07
N GLN A 155 -5.78 -15.67 5.23
CA GLN A 155 -7.16 -16.16 5.38
C GLN A 155 -8.21 -15.09 5.05
N LEU A 156 -8.05 -13.86 5.56
CA LEU A 156 -8.98 -12.76 5.30
C LEU A 156 -8.98 -12.36 3.82
N LEU A 157 -7.80 -12.31 3.19
CA LEU A 157 -7.68 -12.04 1.76
C LEU A 157 -8.33 -13.16 0.92
N SER A 158 -8.13 -14.42 1.31
CA SER A 158 -8.72 -15.60 0.65
C SER A 158 -10.24 -15.67 0.80
N ALA A 159 -10.76 -15.19 1.94
CA ALA A 159 -12.18 -15.07 2.21
C ALA A 159 -12.82 -13.87 1.48
N GLY A 160 -12.04 -13.11 0.71
CA GLY A 160 -12.56 -12.02 -0.09
C GLY A 160 -12.88 -10.77 0.71
N ILE A 161 -12.10 -10.44 1.75
CA ILE A 161 -12.32 -9.19 2.51
C ILE A 161 -12.34 -7.94 1.62
N PHE A 162 -11.67 -7.96 0.47
CA PHE A 162 -11.68 -6.87 -0.51
C PHE A 162 -12.50 -7.18 -1.77
N LEU A 163 -13.31 -8.23 -1.81
CA LEU A 163 -14.22 -8.48 -2.94
C LEU A 163 -15.42 -7.52 -2.90
N PRO A 164 -16.11 -7.32 -4.04
CA PRO A 164 -17.35 -6.55 -4.07
C PRO A 164 -18.36 -7.10 -3.07
N ASN A 165 -19.11 -6.20 -2.44
CA ASN A 165 -20.11 -6.51 -1.38
C ASN A 165 -19.54 -7.02 -0.05
N SER A 166 -18.22 -7.15 0.10
CA SER A 166 -17.61 -7.35 1.41
C SER A 166 -17.79 -6.12 2.30
N SER A 167 -17.87 -6.33 3.62
CA SER A 167 -17.80 -5.25 4.61
C SER A 167 -16.47 -4.50 4.57
N GLY A 168 -15.42 -5.12 4.00
CA GLY A 168 -14.12 -4.49 3.84
C GLY A 168 -13.44 -4.18 5.16
N LEU A 169 -12.45 -3.29 5.07
CA LEU A 169 -11.89 -2.59 6.22
C LEU A 169 -12.47 -1.17 6.20
N VAL A 170 -12.80 -0.68 7.39
CA VAL A 170 -13.24 0.71 7.58
C VAL A 170 -12.00 1.57 7.76
N ASP A 171 -11.93 2.69 7.05
CA ASP A 171 -10.86 3.67 7.24
C ASP A 171 -11.13 4.52 8.49
N PRO A 172 -10.33 4.38 9.58
CA PRO A 172 -10.52 5.17 10.79
C PRO A 172 -10.15 6.64 10.63
N CYS A 173 -9.45 7.01 9.55
CA CYS A 173 -8.99 8.36 9.26
C CYS A 173 -9.94 9.16 8.34
N ASN A 174 -10.99 8.54 7.81
CA ASN A 174 -12.01 9.21 7.01
C ASN A 174 -13.25 9.53 7.84
N THR A 175 -13.86 10.67 7.56
CA THR A 175 -15.10 11.11 8.21
C THR A 175 -16.29 10.26 7.76
N ASP A 176 -16.27 9.81 6.51
CA ASP A 176 -17.27 8.90 5.98
C ASP A 176 -16.90 7.45 6.30
N ARG A 177 -17.62 6.85 7.26
CA ARG A 177 -17.45 5.45 7.66
C ARG A 177 -17.85 4.46 6.56
N ASN A 178 -18.59 4.90 5.54
CA ASN A 178 -19.04 4.05 4.43
C ASN A 178 -18.06 4.05 3.24
N SER A 179 -17.03 4.90 3.28
CA SER A 179 -16.01 4.92 2.23
C SER A 179 -15.16 3.65 2.30
N ARG A 180 -15.32 2.78 1.29
CA ARG A 180 -14.57 1.53 1.17
C ARG A 180 -13.12 1.83 0.77
N LEU A 181 -12.17 1.19 1.46
CA LEU A 181 -10.74 1.32 1.18
C LEU A 181 -10.29 0.67 -0.14
N HIS A 182 -11.09 -0.23 -0.70
CA HIS A 182 -10.74 -1.02 -1.87
C HIS A 182 -11.39 -0.45 -3.13
N ASP A 183 -10.58 -0.26 -4.17
CA ASP A 183 -11.03 0.02 -5.54
C ASP A 183 -11.39 -1.33 -6.22
N PRO A 184 -12.50 -1.45 -6.97
CA PRO A 184 -12.92 -2.67 -7.68
C PRO A 184 -11.85 -3.34 -8.55
N VAL A 185 -10.80 -2.64 -8.99
CA VAL A 185 -9.85 -3.18 -9.96
C VAL A 185 -8.93 -4.26 -9.34
N ALA A 186 -8.87 -5.43 -10.00
CA ALA A 186 -7.97 -6.56 -9.70
C ALA A 186 -8.14 -7.25 -8.33
N GLN A 187 -9.33 -7.14 -7.71
CA GLN A 187 -9.65 -7.81 -6.44
C GLN A 187 -9.76 -9.34 -6.56
N ASP A 188 -10.17 -9.84 -7.73
CA ASP A 188 -10.33 -11.27 -7.99
C ASP A 188 -8.98 -11.99 -7.96
N GLU A 189 -7.98 -11.47 -8.67
CA GLU A 189 -6.62 -12.04 -8.72
C GLU A 189 -5.96 -12.06 -7.35
N LEU A 190 -6.15 -11.00 -6.55
CA LEU A 190 -5.70 -10.93 -5.16
C LEU A 190 -6.33 -12.05 -4.32
N CYS A 191 -7.65 -12.22 -4.40
CA CYS A 191 -8.40 -13.23 -3.65
C CYS A 191 -7.94 -14.65 -4.05
N LEU A 192 -7.92 -14.92 -5.36
CA LEU A 192 -7.54 -16.21 -5.94
C LEU A 192 -6.10 -16.61 -5.59
N THR A 193 -5.16 -15.68 -5.71
CA THR A 193 -3.77 -15.90 -5.30
C THR A 193 -3.70 -16.16 -3.80
N SER A 194 -4.44 -15.41 -2.99
CA SER A 194 -4.48 -15.63 -1.54
C SER A 194 -5.03 -17.02 -1.19
N GLN A 195 -6.08 -17.48 -1.88
CA GLN A 195 -6.66 -18.83 -1.70
C GLN A 195 -5.66 -19.93 -2.04
N LEU A 196 -4.84 -19.74 -3.08
CA LEU A 196 -3.74 -20.65 -3.41
C LEU A 196 -2.68 -20.66 -2.30
N LEU A 197 -2.20 -19.48 -1.89
CA LEU A 197 -1.21 -19.35 -0.82
C LEU A 197 -1.70 -19.95 0.49
N LEU A 198 -2.99 -19.82 0.82
CA LEU A 198 -3.58 -20.43 2.01
C LEU A 198 -3.51 -21.96 1.98
N ARG A 199 -3.78 -22.57 0.83
CA ARG A 199 -3.69 -24.03 0.65
C ARG A 199 -2.25 -24.51 0.76
N ILE A 200 -1.30 -23.82 0.11
CA ILE A 200 0.14 -24.10 0.25
C ILE A 200 0.58 -24.01 1.72
N MET A 201 0.09 -22.99 2.43
CA MET A 201 0.39 -22.79 3.84
C MET A 201 -0.15 -23.91 4.74
N ALA A 202 -1.33 -24.46 4.42
CA ALA A 202 -1.90 -25.61 5.11
C ALA A 202 -1.03 -26.87 4.96
N HIS A 203 -0.25 -26.96 3.88
CA HIS A 203 0.73 -28.03 3.62
C HIS A 203 2.16 -27.67 4.01
N LYS A 204 2.34 -26.74 4.96
CA LYS A 204 3.64 -26.31 5.51
C LYS A 204 4.58 -25.64 4.51
N GLY A 205 4.08 -25.16 3.36
CA GLY A 205 4.87 -24.47 2.33
C GLY A 205 5.28 -23.02 2.67
N TYR A 206 5.47 -22.68 3.95
CA TYR A 206 5.76 -21.32 4.40
C TYR A 206 7.04 -20.75 3.79
N ASN A 207 8.09 -21.57 3.64
CA ASN A 207 9.38 -21.13 3.09
C ASN A 207 9.24 -20.58 1.67
N TYR A 208 8.43 -21.24 0.83
CA TYR A 208 8.15 -20.80 -0.54
C TYR A 208 7.32 -19.50 -0.55
N ILE A 209 6.34 -19.39 0.36
CA ILE A 209 5.53 -18.17 0.50
C ILE A 209 6.39 -16.99 0.98
N LEU A 210 7.33 -17.23 1.90
CA LEU A 210 8.23 -16.21 2.45
C LEU A 210 9.46 -15.93 1.57
N GLY A 211 9.65 -16.68 0.47
CA GLY A 211 10.77 -16.51 -0.44
C GLY A 211 12.11 -17.00 0.12
N VAL A 212 12.09 -17.89 1.11
CA VAL A 212 13.28 -18.60 1.61
C VAL A 212 13.70 -19.68 0.61
N ASP A 213 12.72 -20.44 0.13
CA ASP A 213 12.89 -21.46 -0.90
C ASP A 213 12.29 -20.95 -2.22
N ILE A 214 12.91 -21.28 -3.35
CA ILE A 214 12.46 -20.86 -4.68
C ILE A 214 11.69 -22.01 -5.34
N HIS A 215 10.45 -21.75 -5.74
CA HIS A 215 9.68 -22.65 -6.60
C HIS A 215 9.38 -21.94 -7.94
N PRO A 216 9.86 -22.46 -9.08
CA PRO A 216 9.87 -21.72 -10.36
C PRO A 216 8.48 -21.28 -10.83
N ASN A 217 7.42 -22.04 -10.54
CA ASN A 217 6.05 -21.74 -10.99
C ASN A 217 4.97 -21.97 -9.91
N LEU A 218 5.17 -21.44 -8.71
CA LEU A 218 4.25 -21.67 -7.57
C LEU A 218 2.78 -21.29 -7.87
N LEU A 219 2.56 -20.28 -8.73
CA LEU A 219 1.24 -19.73 -9.01
C LEU A 219 0.51 -20.40 -10.17
N ASN A 220 1.25 -21.02 -11.11
CA ASN A 220 0.70 -21.46 -12.39
C ASN A 220 0.60 -22.98 -12.51
N GLU A 221 1.40 -23.72 -11.73
CA GLU A 221 1.46 -25.18 -11.82
C GLU A 221 0.84 -25.85 -10.60
N ILE A 222 0.40 -27.09 -10.81
CA ILE A 222 0.01 -27.97 -9.71
C ILE A 222 1.26 -28.27 -8.90
N SER A 223 1.26 -27.88 -7.63
CA SER A 223 2.34 -28.19 -6.69
C SER A 223 1.97 -29.41 -5.86
N ILE A 224 2.95 -30.28 -5.61
CA ILE A 224 2.79 -31.50 -4.83
C ILE A 224 3.46 -31.30 -3.48
N TRP A 225 2.71 -31.50 -2.40
CA TRP A 225 3.18 -31.29 -1.04
C TRP A 225 3.07 -32.59 -0.25
N GLN A 226 4.20 -33.05 0.30
CA GLN A 226 4.25 -34.25 1.11
C GLN A 226 3.64 -33.95 2.49
N LYS A 227 2.56 -34.66 2.83
CA LYS A 227 1.83 -34.45 4.09
C LYS A 227 2.37 -35.38 5.19
N ASP A 228 2.52 -36.66 4.83
CA ASP A 228 3.09 -37.75 5.64
C ASP A 228 3.93 -38.66 4.72
N SER A 229 4.66 -39.63 5.28
CA SER A 229 5.59 -40.50 4.54
C SER A 229 4.99 -41.18 3.29
N ASN A 230 3.66 -41.38 3.23
CA ASN A 230 2.97 -42.05 2.12
C ASN A 230 1.82 -41.24 1.48
N LEU A 231 1.62 -39.96 1.83
CA LEU A 231 0.50 -39.18 1.29
C LEU A 231 0.96 -37.83 0.74
N ASN A 232 0.75 -37.65 -0.57
CA ASN A 232 1.01 -36.40 -1.28
C ASN A 232 -0.31 -35.66 -1.53
N ALA A 233 -0.33 -34.37 -1.23
CA ALA A 233 -1.44 -33.48 -1.56
C ALA A 233 -1.09 -32.66 -2.80
N SER A 234 -1.95 -32.66 -3.81
CA SER A 234 -1.83 -31.76 -4.96
C SER A 234 -2.60 -30.46 -4.70
N VAL A 235 -1.94 -29.33 -4.93
CA VAL A 235 -2.55 -28.00 -4.81
C VAL A 235 -2.61 -27.39 -6.20
N ARG A 236 -3.83 -27.24 -6.73
CA ARG A 236 -4.09 -26.63 -8.04
C ARG A 236 -4.38 -25.12 -7.91
N PRO A 237 -3.74 -24.24 -8.69
CA PRO A 237 -4.13 -22.84 -8.79
C PRO A 237 -5.62 -22.66 -9.12
N GLY A 238 -6.23 -21.60 -8.59
CA GLY A 238 -7.61 -21.26 -8.95
C GLY A 238 -7.70 -20.72 -10.38
N GLU A 239 -8.89 -20.74 -10.97
CA GLU A 239 -9.16 -20.11 -12.27
C GLU A 239 -9.83 -18.75 -12.08
N LYS A 240 -9.46 -17.77 -12.91
CA LYS A 240 -10.01 -16.41 -12.83
C LYS A 240 -11.51 -16.44 -13.07
N VAL A 241 -12.27 -15.81 -12.17
CA VAL A 241 -13.75 -15.84 -12.18
C VAL A 241 -14.31 -14.52 -12.68
N TYR A 242 -13.60 -13.41 -12.46
CA TYR A 242 -14.05 -12.11 -12.92
C TYR A 242 -13.86 -11.95 -14.43
N LEU A 243 -14.97 -11.71 -15.11
CA LEU A 243 -15.03 -11.33 -16.51
C LEU A 243 -15.38 -9.84 -16.57
N LYS A 244 -14.54 -9.04 -17.24
CA LYS A 244 -14.86 -7.63 -17.51
C LYS A 244 -16.03 -7.62 -18.48
N THR A 245 -17.17 -7.04 -18.08
CA THR A 245 -18.25 -6.73 -19.02
C THR A 245 -17.69 -5.74 -20.03
N SER A 246 -17.70 -6.10 -21.31
CA SER A 246 -17.42 -5.16 -22.40
C SER A 246 -18.38 -3.99 -22.24
N ASP A 247 -17.86 -2.77 -22.14
CA ASP A 247 -18.66 -1.55 -22.10
C ASP A 247 -19.68 -1.60 -23.25
N SER A 248 -20.96 -1.51 -22.91
CA SER A 248 -22.07 -1.39 -23.85
C SER A 248 -21.97 -0.02 -24.52
N THR A 249 -21.19 0.08 -25.59
CA THR A 249 -21.11 1.26 -26.46
C THR A 249 -22.18 1.31 -27.55
N ASN A 250 -23.24 0.48 -27.50
CA ASN A 250 -24.24 0.39 -28.57
C ASN A 250 -25.69 0.24 -28.08
N GLU A 251 -26.19 1.10 -27.19
CA GLU A 251 -27.64 1.24 -26.95
C GLU A 251 -28.03 2.73 -26.80
N THR A 252 -27.87 3.50 -27.87
CA THR A 252 -28.55 4.80 -28.05
C THR A 252 -29.10 5.02 -29.47
N GLU A 253 -29.25 3.97 -30.26
CA GLU A 253 -30.08 4.00 -31.47
C GLU A 253 -31.22 3.00 -31.31
N LEU A 254 -32.44 3.44 -31.66
CA LEU A 254 -33.71 2.70 -31.67
C LEU A 254 -34.58 2.81 -30.41
N ILE A 255 -35.07 4.02 -30.09
CA ILE A 255 -36.52 4.25 -29.92
C ILE A 255 -36.84 5.69 -30.39
N HIS A 256 -37.00 5.86 -31.69
CA HIS A 256 -37.90 6.85 -32.25
C HIS A 256 -38.71 6.12 -33.31
N ASP A 257 -39.93 5.73 -32.91
CA ASP A 257 -41.15 5.70 -33.73
C ASP A 257 -42.34 5.64 -32.75
#